data_AF-A0A1U6IC12-F1
#
_entry.id   AF-A0A1U6IC12-F1
#
_cell.length_a   1.000
_cell.length_b   1.000
_cell.length_c   1.000
_cell.angle_alpha   90.00
_cell.angle_beta   90.00
_cell.angle_gamma   90.00
#
_symmetry.space_group_name_H-M   'P 1'
#
loop_
_entity.id
_entity.type
_entity.pdbx_description
1 polymer ?
#
loop_
_entity_poly.entity_id
_entity_poly.type
_entity_poly.pdbx_seq_one_letter_code
_entity_poly.pdbx_strand_id
1 'polypeptide(L)'
;MPARISIAASMAACTLASCAPVSMPDADAGNVLAGTSWRLVSIDRGNAGRAALTPALQARHTLSFNRDGSLSLTLDCNRGNANWSAGPLQSGNGSLTIGPVAATRALCPAPSFGEEMAAALPAAQGFTLLPGGKGLTIMTGTAVFAFVAGSSAPPSPQPTTLPGTEDALVPGTDYHATAQVPCGMAGKPPNSRCFAGVKRHWGPDGTNLVEVTRPDGRKRAIFFRGTTPYGADSAEADGSAGWQFTVTRNGDRNTIQFGPESYVIVDALVEGG
;
A
#
# COMPACT_ATOMS: atom_id res chain seq x y z
N MET A 1 78.16 -16.88 -44.52
CA MET A 1 77.62 -17.93 -43.62
C MET A 1 76.34 -17.39 -42.99
N PRO A 2 75.15 -17.99 -43.21
CA PRO A 2 73.88 -17.38 -42.83
C PRO A 2 73.52 -17.69 -41.37
N ALA A 3 73.22 -16.67 -40.59
CA ALA A 3 72.61 -16.80 -39.27
C ALA A 3 71.09 -16.83 -39.42
N ARG A 4 70.47 -17.95 -39.02
CA ARG A 4 69.03 -18.18 -39.04
C ARG A 4 68.38 -17.40 -37.89
N ILE A 5 67.41 -16.55 -38.19
CA ILE A 5 66.58 -15.84 -37.21
C ILE A 5 65.34 -16.70 -36.94
N SER A 6 65.24 -17.24 -35.74
CA SER A 6 64.05 -17.96 -35.27
C SER A 6 63.05 -16.97 -34.69
N ILE A 7 61.87 -16.87 -35.31
CA ILE A 7 60.72 -16.10 -34.81
C ILE A 7 60.03 -16.96 -33.74
N ALA A 8 60.12 -16.53 -32.48
CA ALA A 8 59.31 -17.09 -31.39
C ALA A 8 58.01 -16.28 -31.27
N ALA A 9 56.88 -16.90 -31.62
CA ALA A 9 55.55 -16.33 -31.43
C ALA A 9 55.11 -16.53 -29.96
N SER A 10 55.22 -15.48 -29.15
CA SER A 10 54.67 -15.47 -27.79
C SER A 10 53.18 -15.11 -27.84
N MET A 11 52.31 -16.09 -27.59
CA MET A 11 50.89 -15.83 -27.31
C MET A 11 50.76 -15.18 -25.94
N ALA A 12 50.46 -13.88 -25.92
CA ALA A 12 50.05 -13.19 -24.71
C ALA A 12 48.57 -13.50 -24.43
N ALA A 13 48.32 -14.36 -23.44
CA ALA A 13 46.97 -14.63 -22.94
C ALA A 13 46.47 -13.42 -22.14
N CYS A 14 45.52 -12.68 -22.72
CA CYS A 14 44.84 -11.57 -22.05
C CYS A 14 43.81 -12.15 -21.06
N THR A 15 44.17 -12.21 -19.78
CA THR A 15 43.24 -12.60 -18.72
C THR A 15 42.22 -11.48 -18.50
N LEU A 16 40.98 -11.71 -18.90
CA LEU A 16 39.85 -10.86 -18.55
C LEU A 16 39.62 -10.95 -17.04
N ALA A 17 40.04 -9.93 -16.30
CA ALA A 17 39.68 -9.74 -14.91
C ALA A 17 38.17 -9.49 -14.84
N SER A 18 37.42 -10.53 -14.48
CA SER A 18 35.98 -10.46 -14.26
C SER A 18 35.72 -9.56 -13.06
N CYS A 19 35.13 -8.38 -13.28
CA CYS A 19 34.55 -7.57 -12.23
C CYS A 19 33.37 -8.36 -11.64
N ALA A 20 33.59 -9.06 -10.53
CA ALA A 20 32.49 -9.55 -9.73
C ALA A 20 31.70 -8.33 -9.23
N PRO A 21 30.36 -8.29 -9.39
CA PRO A 21 29.57 -7.28 -8.72
C PRO A 21 29.76 -7.48 -7.22
N VAL A 22 30.30 -6.48 -6.54
CA VAL A 22 30.24 -6.41 -5.09
C VAL A 22 28.77 -6.26 -4.74
N SER A 23 28.13 -7.34 -4.34
CA SER A 23 26.83 -7.30 -3.67
C SER A 23 27.02 -6.48 -2.40
N MET A 24 26.68 -5.18 -2.47
CA MET A 24 26.51 -4.38 -1.27
C MET A 24 25.43 -5.07 -0.42
N PRO A 25 25.66 -5.26 0.89
CA PRO A 25 24.61 -5.78 1.75
C PRO A 25 23.41 -4.83 1.68
N ASP A 26 22.21 -5.38 1.61
CA ASP A 26 20.95 -4.65 1.58
C ASP A 26 20.92 -3.57 2.68
N ALA A 27 21.10 -2.31 2.31
CA ALA A 27 20.90 -1.15 3.19
C ALA A 27 19.41 -1.01 3.60
N ASP A 28 18.53 -1.85 3.08
CA ASP A 28 17.08 -1.87 3.32
C ASP A 28 16.68 -2.56 4.65
N ALA A 29 17.54 -3.39 5.25
CA ALA A 29 17.19 -4.14 6.45
C ALA A 29 17.00 -3.29 7.73
N GLY A 30 17.31 -1.98 7.68
CA GLY A 30 17.27 -1.08 8.84
C GLY A 30 16.30 0.10 8.75
N ASN A 31 15.69 0.36 7.58
CA ASN A 31 14.91 1.57 7.36
C ASN A 31 13.42 1.27 7.15
N VAL A 32 12.69 1.23 8.26
CA VAL A 32 11.27 0.86 8.36
C VAL A 32 10.31 1.76 7.57
N LEU A 33 10.76 2.94 7.14
CA LEU A 33 9.97 3.86 6.34
C LEU A 33 10.25 3.67 4.84
N ALA A 34 11.32 2.97 4.46
CA ALA A 34 11.70 2.84 3.05
C ALA A 34 10.63 2.07 2.25
N GLY A 35 10.22 2.65 1.13
CA GLY A 35 9.14 2.13 0.28
C GLY A 35 7.74 2.28 0.88
N THR A 36 7.54 3.13 1.88
CA THR A 36 6.21 3.36 2.50
C THR A 36 5.57 4.66 2.00
N SER A 37 4.23 4.68 1.96
CA SER A 37 3.43 5.84 1.58
C SER A 37 2.42 6.17 2.67
N TRP A 38 2.09 7.45 2.81
CA TRP A 38 1.34 7.97 3.94
C TRP A 38 0.39 9.10 3.52
N ARG A 39 -0.78 9.14 4.14
CA ARG A 39 -1.82 10.17 3.94
C ARG A 39 -2.03 10.94 5.24
N LEU A 40 -1.95 12.26 5.18
CA LEU A 40 -2.13 13.11 6.36
C LEU A 40 -3.55 13.00 6.88
N VAL A 41 -3.73 12.83 8.19
CA VAL A 41 -5.06 12.79 8.85
C VAL A 41 -5.28 13.92 9.84
N SER A 42 -4.23 14.41 10.49
CA SER A 42 -4.35 15.59 11.35
C SER A 42 -3.03 16.32 11.55
N ILE A 43 -3.15 17.62 11.81
CA ILE A 43 -2.06 18.49 12.23
C ILE A 43 -2.38 19.06 13.60
N ASP A 44 -1.51 18.84 14.57
CA ASP A 44 -1.61 19.41 15.90
C ASP A 44 -0.51 20.47 16.09
N ARG A 45 -0.90 21.72 16.33
CA ARG A 45 0.01 22.87 16.51
C ARG A 45 0.13 23.28 17.99
N GLY A 46 -0.20 22.36 18.90
CA GLY A 46 -0.30 22.64 20.33
C GLY A 46 -1.33 23.72 20.62
N ASN A 47 -0.90 24.82 21.23
CA ASN A 47 -1.79 25.91 21.65
C ASN A 47 -2.51 26.61 20.48
N ALA A 48 -1.98 26.55 19.26
CA ALA A 48 -2.63 27.10 18.07
C ALA A 48 -3.76 26.19 17.53
N GLY A 49 -4.02 25.06 18.18
CA GLY A 49 -5.13 24.16 17.89
C GLY A 49 -4.78 23.03 16.92
N ARG A 50 -5.77 22.16 16.72
CA ARG A 50 -5.66 20.95 15.91
C ARG A 50 -6.61 21.01 14.71
N ALA A 51 -6.10 20.64 13.53
CA ALA A 51 -6.89 20.47 12.32
C ALA A 51 -6.99 18.99 11.96
N ALA A 52 -8.20 18.48 11.78
CA ALA A 52 -8.46 17.16 11.20
C ALA A 52 -8.77 17.30 9.71
N LEU A 53 -8.22 16.40 8.89
CA LEU A 53 -8.45 16.44 7.44
C LEU A 53 -9.64 15.56 7.07
N THR A 54 -10.55 16.09 6.25
CA THR A 54 -11.61 15.31 5.60
C THR A 54 -11.00 14.31 4.61
N PRO A 55 -11.67 13.20 4.27
CA PRO A 55 -11.14 12.22 3.32
C PRO A 55 -10.61 12.80 2.00
N ALA A 56 -11.32 13.81 1.45
CA ALA A 56 -10.91 14.52 0.23
C ALA A 56 -9.63 15.37 0.40
N LEU A 57 -9.39 15.90 1.60
CA LEU A 57 -8.14 16.57 1.96
C LEU A 57 -7.00 15.55 2.12
N GLN A 58 -7.26 14.42 2.78
CA GLN A 58 -6.26 13.38 2.99
C GLN A 58 -5.76 12.79 1.67
N ALA A 59 -6.63 12.65 0.67
CA ALA A 59 -6.28 12.12 -0.65
C ALA A 59 -5.27 12.99 -1.43
N ARG A 60 -5.22 14.29 -1.12
CA ARG A 60 -4.32 15.27 -1.76
C ARG A 60 -3.17 15.74 -0.87
N HIS A 61 -3.04 15.21 0.34
CA HIS A 61 -1.94 15.51 1.26
C HIS A 61 -1.21 14.21 1.62
N THR A 62 -0.21 13.86 0.81
CA THR A 62 0.48 12.57 0.88
C THR A 62 1.98 12.73 0.88
N LEU A 63 2.67 11.73 1.43
CA LEU A 63 4.13 11.60 1.33
C LEU A 63 4.52 10.16 1.04
N SER A 64 5.66 9.96 0.37
CA SER A 64 6.23 8.64 0.10
C SER A 64 7.73 8.65 0.33
N PHE A 65 8.19 7.77 1.22
CA PHE A 65 9.59 7.58 1.55
C PHE A 65 10.18 6.55 0.59
N ASN A 66 10.87 7.00 -0.46
CA ASN A 66 11.44 6.11 -1.46
C ASN A 66 12.74 5.46 -0.94
N ARG A 67 13.04 4.25 -1.43
CA ARG A 67 14.22 3.46 -1.00
C ARG A 67 15.55 4.12 -1.33
N ASP A 68 15.58 5.01 -2.30
CA ASP A 68 16.76 5.78 -2.71
C ASP A 68 17.07 6.98 -1.79
N GLY A 69 16.31 7.15 -0.70
CA GLY A 69 16.46 8.29 0.21
C GLY A 69 15.78 9.57 -0.29
N SER A 70 14.96 9.50 -1.34
CA SER A 70 14.11 10.61 -1.78
C SER A 70 12.72 10.54 -1.13
N LEU A 71 12.18 11.71 -0.76
CA LEU A 71 10.83 11.89 -0.22
C LEU A 71 10.01 12.60 -1.28
N SER A 72 8.94 11.96 -1.75
CA SER A 72 7.97 12.58 -2.66
C SER A 72 6.76 13.07 -1.88
N LEU A 73 6.27 14.28 -2.16
CA LEU A 73 5.14 14.89 -1.47
C LEU A 73 4.06 15.33 -2.46
N THR A 74 2.80 15.06 -2.11
CA THR A 74 1.64 15.76 -2.68
C THR A 74 1.13 16.73 -1.62
N LEU A 75 1.22 18.02 -1.91
CA LEU A 75 0.98 19.14 -1.02
C LEU A 75 -0.26 19.88 -1.50
N ASP A 76 -1.39 19.16 -1.51
CA ASP A 76 -2.62 19.54 -2.18
C ASP A 76 -2.49 19.55 -3.72
N CYS A 77 -2.64 20.69 -4.36
CA CYS A 77 -2.43 20.87 -5.79
C CYS A 77 -0.94 20.95 -6.18
N ASN A 78 -0.06 21.13 -5.19
CA ASN A 78 1.38 21.22 -5.39
C ASN A 78 2.07 19.86 -5.26
N ARG A 79 3.17 19.69 -5.97
CA ARG A 79 4.08 18.55 -5.79
C ARG A 79 5.38 19.04 -5.18
N GLY A 80 5.96 18.22 -4.31
CA GLY A 80 7.24 18.50 -3.71
C GLY A 80 8.16 17.29 -3.63
N ASN A 81 9.44 17.57 -3.42
CA ASN A 81 10.47 16.58 -3.19
C ASN A 81 11.45 17.06 -2.11
N ALA A 82 12.00 16.12 -1.37
CA ALA A 82 13.10 16.33 -0.42
C ALA A 82 13.98 15.08 -0.35
N ASN A 83 15.10 15.16 0.35
CA ASN A 83 15.86 13.99 0.78
C ASN A 83 15.40 13.57 2.18
N TRP A 84 15.54 12.30 2.54
CA TRP A 84 15.24 11.83 3.89
C TRP A 84 16.18 10.73 4.35
N SER A 85 16.29 10.61 5.67
CA SER A 85 16.93 9.47 6.33
C SER A 85 16.24 9.20 7.66
N ALA A 86 16.22 7.94 8.09
CA ALA A 86 15.64 7.53 9.37
C ALA A 86 16.63 6.67 10.15
N GLY A 87 16.62 6.84 11.48
CA GLY A 87 17.33 5.96 12.40
C GLY A 87 16.55 4.67 12.67
N PRO A 88 17.18 3.70 13.34
CA PRO A 88 16.52 2.45 13.73
C PRO A 88 15.31 2.71 14.63
N LEU A 89 14.28 1.87 14.51
CA LEU A 89 13.14 1.90 15.42
C LEU A 89 13.49 1.31 16.78
N GLN A 90 13.15 2.05 17.84
CA GLN A 90 13.24 1.65 19.23
C GLN A 90 11.86 1.83 19.86
N SER A 91 11.20 0.73 20.21
CA SER A 91 9.84 0.74 20.80
C SER A 91 8.79 1.51 19.98
N GLY A 92 8.94 1.55 18.65
CA GLY A 92 8.04 2.27 17.74
C GLY A 92 8.46 3.71 17.43
N ASN A 93 9.54 4.21 18.04
CA ASN A 93 10.08 5.55 17.80
C ASN A 93 11.39 5.50 17.01
N GLY A 94 11.69 6.51 16.20
CA GLY A 94 12.97 6.65 15.52
C GLY A 94 13.31 8.10 15.21
N SER A 95 14.59 8.38 14.94
CA SER A 95 15.01 9.69 14.42
C SER A 95 14.61 9.80 12.95
N LEU A 96 14.23 11.01 12.52
CA LEU A 96 13.88 11.29 11.12
C LEU A 96 14.51 12.63 10.74
N THR A 97 15.23 12.64 9.64
CA THR A 97 15.74 13.85 9.01
C THR A 97 15.09 13.99 7.65
N ILE A 98 14.54 15.18 7.37
CA ILE A 98 13.99 15.55 6.07
C ILE A 98 14.74 16.81 5.63
N GLY A 99 15.29 16.79 4.42
CA GLY A 99 15.94 17.95 3.83
C GLY A 99 14.96 19.06 3.45
N PRO A 100 15.44 20.19 2.91
CA PRO A 100 14.57 21.23 2.39
C PRO A 100 13.56 20.68 1.38
N VAL A 101 12.30 21.07 1.52
CA VAL A 101 11.24 20.69 0.57
C VAL A 101 11.25 21.66 -0.60
N ALA A 102 11.62 21.17 -1.78
CA ALA A 102 11.38 21.88 -3.03
C ALA A 102 9.94 21.57 -3.49
N ALA A 103 9.14 22.60 -3.78
CA ALA A 103 7.75 22.41 -4.19
C ALA A 103 7.32 23.42 -5.27
N THR A 104 6.34 23.02 -6.08
CA THR A 104 5.62 23.95 -6.96
C THR A 104 4.83 24.97 -6.12
N ARG A 105 4.44 26.09 -6.73
CA ARG A 105 3.73 27.20 -6.05
C ARG A 105 2.43 27.58 -6.77
N ALA A 106 1.59 26.59 -7.03
CA ALA A 106 0.22 26.79 -7.47
C ALA A 106 -0.66 27.24 -6.31
N LEU A 107 -1.65 28.08 -6.60
CA LEU A 107 -2.66 28.52 -5.65
C LEU A 107 -3.67 27.37 -5.42
N CYS A 108 -3.55 26.69 -4.28
CA CYS A 108 -4.43 25.56 -3.98
C CYS A 108 -5.80 26.02 -3.42
N PRO A 109 -6.88 25.28 -3.71
CA PRO A 109 -8.20 25.58 -3.17
C PRO A 109 -8.21 25.49 -1.65
N ALA A 110 -8.87 26.45 -0.99
CA ALA A 110 -9.01 26.43 0.46
C ALA A 110 -10.05 25.38 0.92
N PRO A 111 -9.86 24.75 2.10
CA PRO A 111 -8.66 24.80 2.92
C PRO A 111 -7.51 23.97 2.31
N SER A 112 -6.28 24.44 2.48
CA SER A 112 -5.07 23.74 2.05
C SER A 112 -4.05 23.68 3.18
N PHE A 113 -3.32 22.57 3.28
CA PHE A 113 -2.32 22.34 4.31
C PHE A 113 -0.93 22.04 3.71
N GLY A 114 -0.81 22.09 2.38
CA GLY A 114 0.42 21.76 1.66
C GLY A 114 1.58 22.70 1.99
N GLU A 115 1.35 24.00 2.04
CA GLU A 115 2.39 24.98 2.37
C GLU A 115 2.93 24.79 3.80
N GLU A 116 2.04 24.51 4.74
CA GLU A 116 2.42 24.25 6.12
C GLU A 116 3.24 22.96 6.25
N MET A 117 2.83 21.88 5.58
CA MET A 117 3.62 20.65 5.52
C MET A 117 5.01 20.91 4.95
N ALA A 118 5.09 21.62 3.82
CA ALA A 118 6.37 21.93 3.16
C ALA A 118 7.31 22.76 4.05
N ALA A 119 6.76 23.70 4.82
CA ALA A 119 7.52 24.54 5.72
C ALA A 119 7.98 23.80 7.00
N ALA A 120 7.14 22.92 7.56
CA ALA A 120 7.39 22.30 8.85
C ALA A 120 8.20 20.99 8.77
N LEU A 121 8.02 20.20 7.71
CA LEU A 121 8.66 18.87 7.60
C LEU A 121 10.20 18.90 7.63
N PRO A 122 10.90 19.91 7.06
CA PRO A 122 12.36 20.01 7.19
C PRO A 122 12.85 20.13 8.64
N ALA A 123 11.98 20.54 9.57
CA ALA A 123 12.26 20.61 11.01
C ALA A 123 11.84 19.34 11.76
N ALA A 124 11.68 18.20 11.06
CA ALA A 124 11.42 16.91 11.68
C ALA A 124 12.53 16.54 12.68
N GLN A 125 12.12 16.13 13.87
CA GLN A 125 13.01 15.70 14.96
C GLN A 125 12.99 14.17 15.11
N GLY A 126 11.85 13.57 14.77
CA GLY A 126 11.65 12.14 14.92
C GLY A 126 10.28 11.71 14.43
N PHE A 127 10.05 10.41 14.49
CA PHE A 127 8.80 9.79 14.12
C PHE A 127 8.39 8.69 15.11
N THR A 128 7.10 8.41 15.12
CA THR A 128 6.51 7.28 15.80
C THR A 128 5.71 6.47 14.79
N LEU A 129 6.03 5.19 14.67
CA LEU A 129 5.29 4.24 13.85
C LEU A 129 4.33 3.44 14.73
N LEU A 130 3.04 3.47 14.40
CA LEU A 130 2.04 2.68 15.13
C LEU A 130 2.20 1.19 14.82
N PRO A 131 1.82 0.30 15.76
CA PRO A 131 1.89 -1.15 15.56
C PRO A 131 1.23 -1.61 14.26
N GLY A 132 1.92 -2.50 13.54
CA GLY A 132 1.45 -3.02 12.25
C GLY A 132 1.49 -2.01 11.11
N GLY A 133 2.24 -0.90 11.25
CA GLY A 133 2.46 0.07 10.18
C GLY A 133 1.20 0.87 9.78
N LYS A 134 0.19 0.91 10.64
CA LYS A 134 -1.13 1.51 10.32
C LYS A 134 -1.15 3.03 10.41
N GLY A 135 -0.21 3.61 11.13
CA GLY A 135 -0.12 5.04 11.34
C GLY A 135 1.31 5.49 11.56
N LEU A 136 1.56 6.74 11.20
CA LEU A 136 2.83 7.40 11.36
C LEU A 136 2.58 8.75 12.00
N THR A 137 3.39 9.13 12.97
CA THR A 137 3.42 10.48 13.51
C THR A 137 4.79 11.07 13.27
N ILE A 138 4.85 12.26 12.68
CA ILE A 138 6.09 13.03 12.52
C ILE A 138 6.03 14.21 13.46
N MET A 139 7.03 14.32 14.32
CA MET A 139 7.18 15.43 15.27
C MET A 139 8.15 16.44 14.67
N THR A 140 7.69 17.68 14.53
CA THR A 140 8.53 18.81 14.14
C THR A 140 8.64 19.79 15.31
N GLY A 141 9.40 20.88 15.13
CA GLY A 141 9.46 21.95 16.12
C GLY A 141 8.16 22.75 16.29
N THR A 142 7.27 22.74 15.29
CA THR A 142 6.08 23.61 15.25
C THR A 142 4.75 22.85 15.20
N ALA A 143 4.77 21.59 14.78
CA ALA A 143 3.56 20.78 14.66
C ALA A 143 3.85 19.28 14.77
N VAL A 144 2.82 18.54 15.14
CA VAL A 144 2.78 17.09 15.08
C VAL A 144 1.84 16.68 13.96
N PHE A 145 2.37 16.00 12.96
CA PHE A 145 1.62 15.50 11.81
C PHE A 145 1.31 14.02 12.02
N ALA A 146 0.03 13.67 12.01
CA ALA A 146 -0.41 12.28 12.06
C ALA A 146 -0.86 11.83 10.67
N PHE A 147 -0.43 10.65 10.27
CA PHE A 147 -0.70 10.02 9.00
C PHE A 147 -1.25 8.61 9.20
N VAL A 148 -2.00 8.14 8.21
CA VAL A 148 -2.35 6.73 8.04
C VAL A 148 -1.62 6.17 6.83
N ALA A 149 -1.41 4.86 6.81
CA ALA A 149 -0.79 4.19 5.68
C ALA A 149 -1.55 4.54 4.39
N GLY A 150 -0.84 5.16 3.45
CA GLY A 150 -1.24 5.26 2.06
C GLY A 150 -0.85 3.97 1.35
N SER A 151 -1.63 3.55 0.35
CA SER A 151 -1.28 2.38 -0.45
C SER A 151 0.10 2.61 -1.09
N SER A 152 1.11 1.87 -0.63
CA SER A 152 2.53 1.99 -1.04
C SER A 152 2.84 1.34 -2.38
N ALA A 153 1.85 1.20 -3.26
CA ALA A 153 2.11 0.80 -4.62
C ALA A 153 2.73 2.00 -5.35
N PRO A 154 3.87 1.84 -6.05
CA PRO A 154 4.28 2.81 -7.06
C PRO A 154 3.07 3.11 -7.96
N PRO A 155 2.93 4.31 -8.56
CA PRO A 155 2.10 4.40 -9.73
C PRO A 155 2.68 3.44 -10.75
N SER A 156 2.08 2.26 -10.90
CA SER A 156 2.13 1.54 -12.16
C SER A 156 1.87 2.58 -13.24
N PRO A 157 2.55 2.55 -14.40
CA PRO A 157 2.16 3.40 -15.52
C PRO A 157 0.66 3.21 -15.68
N GLN A 158 -0.12 4.24 -15.35
CA GLN A 158 -1.54 4.23 -15.67
C GLN A 158 -1.55 3.99 -17.18
N PRO A 159 -2.29 2.97 -17.66
CA PRO A 159 -2.72 3.02 -19.03
C PRO A 159 -3.40 4.38 -19.15
N THR A 160 -2.84 5.23 -19.99
CA THR A 160 -3.45 6.48 -20.42
C THR A 160 -4.90 6.15 -20.71
N THR A 161 -5.82 6.74 -19.94
CA THR A 161 -7.25 6.58 -20.16
C THR A 161 -7.57 7.05 -21.58
N LEU A 162 -7.71 6.09 -22.50
CA LEU A 162 -8.68 6.21 -23.57
C LEU A 162 -10.05 5.83 -22.99
N PRO A 163 -11.13 6.51 -23.39
CA PRO A 163 -12.46 6.15 -22.96
C PRO A 163 -12.86 4.81 -23.61
N GLY A 164 -13.28 3.83 -22.79
CA GLY A 164 -13.77 2.53 -23.30
C GLY A 164 -13.92 1.42 -22.26
N THR A 165 -14.85 1.61 -21.31
CA THR A 165 -15.90 0.61 -20.91
C THR A 165 -15.54 -0.80 -20.41
N GLU A 166 -14.38 -1.07 -19.82
CA GLU A 166 -14.15 -2.36 -19.15
C GLU A 166 -13.45 -2.18 -17.79
N ASP A 167 -14.01 -2.79 -16.74
CA ASP A 167 -13.44 -2.78 -15.39
C ASP A 167 -12.12 -3.58 -15.38
N ALA A 168 -11.03 -2.92 -15.01
CA ALA A 168 -9.69 -3.46 -15.22
C ALA A 168 -9.37 -4.62 -14.26
N LEU A 169 -8.73 -5.67 -14.77
CA LEU A 169 -8.19 -6.75 -13.95
C LEU A 169 -6.86 -6.33 -13.28
N VAL A 170 -6.65 -6.80 -12.05
CA VAL A 170 -5.38 -6.72 -11.33
C VAL A 170 -4.36 -7.61 -12.07
N PRO A 171 -3.20 -7.06 -12.47
CA PRO A 171 -2.20 -7.80 -13.25
C PRO A 171 -1.83 -9.16 -12.65
N GLY A 172 -1.84 -10.20 -13.48
CA GLY A 172 -1.53 -11.57 -13.07
C GLY A 172 -2.65 -12.29 -12.34
N THR A 173 -3.86 -11.74 -12.33
CA THR A 173 -5.04 -12.36 -11.71
C THR A 173 -6.26 -12.27 -12.61
N ASP A 174 -7.32 -12.97 -12.22
CA ASP A 174 -8.67 -12.89 -12.78
C ASP A 174 -9.59 -11.99 -11.94
N TYR A 175 -9.03 -11.13 -11.08
CA TYR A 175 -9.78 -10.26 -10.19
C TYR A 175 -9.72 -8.81 -10.66
N HIS A 176 -10.84 -8.10 -10.56
CA HIS A 176 -10.95 -6.66 -10.78
C HIS A 176 -10.48 -5.83 -9.57
N ALA A 177 -10.49 -6.43 -8.37
CA ALA A 177 -9.93 -5.84 -7.16
C ALA A 177 -9.42 -6.93 -6.22
N THR A 178 -8.40 -6.61 -5.41
CA THR A 178 -7.90 -7.52 -4.36
C THR A 178 -7.68 -6.77 -3.05
N ALA A 179 -7.85 -7.45 -1.92
CA ALA A 179 -7.63 -6.87 -0.60
C ALA A 179 -7.37 -7.96 0.45
N GLN A 180 -6.94 -7.54 1.65
CA GLN A 180 -7.07 -8.37 2.83
C GLN A 180 -8.35 -8.02 3.59
N VAL A 181 -9.19 -9.01 3.85
CA VAL A 181 -10.46 -8.86 4.56
C VAL A 181 -10.39 -9.52 5.95
N PRO A 182 -11.07 -8.97 6.98
CA PRO A 182 -11.25 -9.67 8.24
C PRO A 182 -12.04 -10.98 8.01
N CYS A 183 -11.53 -12.08 8.56
CA CYS A 183 -12.13 -13.40 8.44
C CYS A 183 -11.94 -14.23 9.72
N GLY A 184 -12.85 -15.17 9.95
CA GLY A 184 -12.82 -16.09 11.09
C GLY A 184 -13.24 -17.48 10.65
N MET A 185 -12.58 -18.48 11.23
CA MET A 185 -12.80 -19.90 10.91
C MET A 185 -13.17 -20.65 12.18
N ALA A 186 -13.81 -21.81 12.03
CA ALA A 186 -14.18 -22.69 13.16
C ALA A 186 -15.00 -21.96 14.25
N GLY A 187 -15.93 -21.11 13.85
CA GLY A 187 -16.81 -20.33 14.73
C GLY A 187 -16.14 -19.15 15.42
N LYS A 188 -14.87 -18.86 15.11
CA LYS A 188 -14.15 -17.73 15.71
C LYS A 188 -14.60 -16.40 15.10
N PRO A 189 -14.55 -15.30 15.88
CA PRO A 189 -14.75 -13.95 15.36
C PRO A 189 -13.78 -13.62 14.21
N PRO A 190 -14.14 -12.70 13.30
CA PRO A 190 -13.37 -12.39 12.11
C PRO A 190 -12.13 -11.52 12.38
N ASN A 191 -11.26 -11.97 13.28
CA ASN A 191 -10.06 -11.26 13.73
C ASN A 191 -8.83 -11.56 12.88
N SER A 192 -8.87 -12.61 12.05
CA SER A 192 -7.77 -12.97 11.13
C SER A 192 -7.87 -12.16 9.84
N ARG A 193 -6.83 -12.24 9.00
CA ARG A 193 -6.79 -11.57 7.70
C ARG A 193 -6.72 -12.62 6.59
N CYS A 194 -7.67 -12.59 5.68
CA CYS A 194 -7.73 -13.46 4.52
C CYS A 194 -7.55 -12.64 3.24
N PHE A 195 -6.82 -13.19 2.26
CA PHE A 195 -6.75 -12.59 0.93
C PHE A 195 -8.12 -12.73 0.25
N ALA A 196 -8.60 -11.67 -0.39
CA ALA A 196 -9.84 -11.65 -1.14
C ALA A 196 -9.59 -11.06 -2.53
N GLY A 197 -10.18 -11.69 -3.54
CA GLY A 197 -10.24 -11.18 -4.91
C GLY A 197 -11.69 -11.03 -5.37
N VAL A 198 -11.97 -9.98 -6.15
CA VAL A 198 -13.31 -9.63 -6.62
C VAL A 198 -13.42 -9.84 -8.12
N LYS A 199 -14.42 -10.58 -8.56
CA LYS A 199 -14.84 -10.69 -9.95
C LYS A 199 -16.15 -9.94 -10.11
N ARG A 200 -16.10 -8.71 -10.61
CA ARG A 200 -17.30 -7.96 -10.98
C ARG A 200 -17.90 -8.53 -12.25
N HIS A 201 -19.23 -8.43 -12.38
CA HIS A 201 -19.96 -8.97 -13.53
C HIS A 201 -19.64 -10.45 -13.81
N TRP A 202 -19.43 -11.24 -12.75
CA TRP A 202 -19.06 -12.65 -12.83
C TRP A 202 -20.23 -13.52 -13.31
N GLY A 203 -21.44 -13.26 -12.82
CA GLY A 203 -22.63 -14.01 -13.24
C GLY A 203 -23.31 -13.38 -14.46
N PRO A 204 -24.09 -14.17 -15.22
CA PRO A 204 -24.84 -13.68 -16.38
C PRO A 204 -25.84 -12.56 -16.04
N ASP A 205 -26.25 -12.47 -14.77
CA ASP A 205 -27.17 -11.45 -14.25
C ASP A 205 -26.45 -10.19 -13.74
N GLY A 206 -25.14 -10.05 -14.01
CA GLY A 206 -24.32 -8.94 -13.52
C GLY A 206 -24.00 -9.03 -12.03
N THR A 207 -24.08 -10.23 -11.43
CA THR A 207 -23.67 -10.46 -10.05
C THR A 207 -22.15 -10.40 -9.90
N ASN A 208 -21.70 -10.01 -8.71
CA ASN A 208 -20.28 -9.96 -8.36
C ASN A 208 -19.92 -11.20 -7.54
N LEU A 209 -18.68 -11.67 -7.66
CA LEU A 209 -18.14 -12.77 -6.88
C LEU A 209 -16.95 -12.27 -6.07
N VAL A 210 -16.91 -12.60 -4.78
CA VAL A 210 -15.73 -12.38 -3.93
C VAL A 210 -15.17 -13.74 -3.53
N GLU A 211 -13.96 -14.03 -3.99
CA GLU A 211 -13.22 -15.23 -3.60
C GLU A 211 -12.29 -14.90 -2.42
N VAL A 212 -12.54 -15.52 -1.27
CA VAL A 212 -11.71 -15.38 -0.07
C VAL A 212 -10.85 -16.62 0.09
N THR A 213 -9.52 -16.45 0.10
CA THR A 213 -8.57 -17.52 0.41
C THR A 213 -8.46 -17.66 1.92
N ARG A 214 -8.94 -18.79 2.44
CA ARG A 214 -8.92 -19.13 3.86
C ARG A 214 -7.49 -19.49 4.31
N PRO A 215 -7.22 -19.53 5.63
CA PRO A 215 -5.90 -19.92 6.15
C PRO A 215 -5.45 -21.34 5.77
N ASP A 216 -6.39 -22.24 5.43
CA ASP A 216 -6.10 -23.59 4.94
C ASP A 216 -5.70 -23.62 3.45
N GLY A 217 -5.64 -22.46 2.79
CA GLY A 217 -5.32 -22.31 1.37
C GLY A 217 -6.50 -22.58 0.43
N ARG A 218 -7.64 -23.07 0.94
CA ARG A 218 -8.85 -23.26 0.14
C ARG A 218 -9.56 -21.92 -0.06
N LYS A 219 -10.28 -21.79 -1.16
CA LYS A 219 -11.06 -20.60 -1.48
C LYS A 219 -12.53 -20.79 -1.11
N ARG A 220 -13.14 -19.70 -0.67
CA ARG A 220 -14.58 -19.53 -0.45
C ARG A 220 -15.09 -18.50 -1.46
N ALA A 221 -16.04 -18.87 -2.29
CA ALA A 221 -16.74 -17.95 -3.17
C ALA A 221 -17.97 -17.39 -2.44
N ILE A 222 -18.09 -16.07 -2.39
CA ILE A 222 -19.23 -15.35 -1.82
C ILE A 222 -19.88 -14.54 -2.93
N PHE A 223 -21.17 -14.76 -3.17
CA PHE A 223 -21.92 -14.16 -4.26
C PHE A 223 -22.62 -12.89 -3.81
N PHE A 224 -22.54 -11.85 -4.64
CA PHE A 224 -23.07 -10.52 -4.40
C PHE A 224 -23.98 -10.06 -5.53
N ARG A 225 -25.06 -9.37 -5.18
CA ARG A 225 -25.87 -8.58 -6.12
C ARG A 225 -25.66 -7.11 -5.79
N GLY A 226 -24.96 -6.38 -6.66
CA GLY A 226 -24.37 -5.09 -6.28
C GLY A 226 -23.41 -5.29 -5.10
N THR A 227 -23.67 -4.60 -3.97
CA THR A 227 -22.94 -4.75 -2.70
C THR A 227 -23.62 -5.63 -1.67
N THR A 228 -24.71 -6.31 -2.02
CA THR A 228 -25.45 -7.17 -1.09
C THR A 228 -25.02 -8.63 -1.27
N PRO A 229 -24.34 -9.25 -0.28
CA PRO A 229 -24.03 -10.67 -0.33
C PRO A 229 -25.31 -11.49 -0.14
N TYR A 230 -25.50 -12.52 -0.96
CA TYR A 230 -26.71 -13.35 -0.94
C TYR A 230 -26.44 -14.85 -0.81
N GLY A 231 -25.19 -15.29 -0.94
CA GLY A 231 -24.84 -16.69 -0.76
C GLY A 231 -23.34 -16.94 -0.83
N ALA A 232 -22.97 -18.20 -0.63
CA ALA A 232 -21.62 -18.70 -0.82
C ALA A 232 -21.66 -20.04 -1.57
N ASP A 233 -20.55 -20.41 -2.21
CA ASP A 233 -20.40 -21.75 -2.76
C ASP A 233 -20.50 -22.78 -1.63
N SER A 234 -21.22 -23.87 -1.85
CA SER A 234 -21.40 -24.92 -0.86
C SER A 234 -21.23 -26.29 -1.50
N ALA A 235 -20.80 -27.26 -0.69
CA ALA A 235 -20.58 -28.63 -1.13
C ALA A 235 -20.91 -29.61 0.00
N GLU A 236 -21.50 -30.74 -0.34
CA GLU A 236 -21.72 -31.84 0.60
C GLU A 236 -20.38 -32.44 1.03
N ALA A 237 -19.39 -32.45 0.14
CA ALA A 237 -18.06 -33.03 0.36
C ALA A 237 -17.27 -32.34 1.47
N ASP A 238 -17.54 -31.06 1.77
CA ASP A 238 -16.93 -30.34 2.89
C ASP A 238 -17.92 -29.97 4.00
N GLY A 239 -19.14 -30.52 3.93
CA GLY A 239 -20.21 -30.33 4.90
C GLY A 239 -20.86 -28.94 4.84
N SER A 240 -20.46 -28.06 3.92
CA SER A 240 -20.99 -26.71 3.85
C SER A 240 -22.39 -26.60 3.23
N ALA A 241 -22.87 -27.65 2.56
CA ALA A 241 -24.23 -27.70 2.02
C ALA A 241 -25.33 -27.46 3.07
N GLY A 242 -25.08 -27.83 4.34
CA GLY A 242 -26.03 -27.61 5.44
C GLY A 242 -25.83 -26.31 6.22
N TRP A 243 -24.88 -25.46 5.83
CA TRP A 243 -24.55 -24.26 6.59
C TRP A 243 -25.51 -23.11 6.30
N GLN A 244 -25.89 -22.40 7.35
CA GLN A 244 -26.70 -21.20 7.20
C GLN A 244 -25.84 -20.02 6.73
N PHE A 245 -26.34 -19.29 5.76
CA PHE A 245 -25.77 -18.02 5.30
C PHE A 245 -26.56 -16.87 5.90
N THR A 246 -25.91 -16.05 6.71
CA THR A 246 -26.52 -14.87 7.33
C THR A 246 -25.63 -13.65 7.12
N VAL A 247 -26.25 -12.49 7.01
CA VAL A 247 -25.56 -11.23 6.77
C VAL A 247 -26.05 -10.19 7.75
N THR A 248 -25.12 -9.53 8.43
CA THR A 248 -25.37 -8.33 9.22
C THR A 248 -24.67 -7.16 8.56
N ARG A 249 -25.41 -6.10 8.22
CA ARG A 249 -24.85 -4.89 7.61
C ARG A 249 -24.75 -3.75 8.61
N ASN A 250 -23.63 -3.03 8.60
CA ASN A 250 -23.43 -1.80 9.35
C ASN A 250 -22.70 -0.79 8.46
N GLY A 251 -23.41 0.21 7.95
CA GLY A 251 -22.88 1.15 6.96
C GLY A 251 -22.48 0.42 5.68
N ASP A 252 -21.21 0.59 5.28
CA ASP A 252 -20.60 -0.05 4.11
C ASP A 252 -20.07 -1.46 4.39
N ARG A 253 -20.19 -1.95 5.63
CA ARG A 253 -19.62 -3.22 6.07
C ARG A 253 -20.66 -4.33 6.10
N ASN A 254 -20.43 -5.37 5.31
CA ASN A 254 -21.18 -6.62 5.35
C ASN A 254 -20.43 -7.66 6.18
N THR A 255 -21.00 -8.05 7.31
CA THR A 255 -20.51 -9.17 8.12
C THR A 255 -21.31 -10.40 7.76
N ILE A 256 -20.67 -11.33 7.05
CA ILE A 256 -21.24 -12.56 6.54
C ILE A 256 -20.85 -13.70 7.48
N GLN A 257 -21.82 -14.45 7.95
CA GLN A 257 -21.61 -15.73 8.64
C GLN A 257 -22.10 -16.84 7.74
N PHE A 258 -21.22 -17.80 7.44
CA PHE A 258 -21.55 -19.01 6.70
C PHE A 258 -21.10 -20.24 7.48
N GLY A 259 -22.02 -20.83 8.25
CA GLY A 259 -21.70 -21.91 9.19
C GLY A 259 -20.61 -21.48 10.18
N PRO A 260 -19.47 -22.18 10.27
CA PRO A 260 -18.34 -21.83 11.14
C PRO A 260 -17.45 -20.71 10.58
N GLU A 261 -17.76 -20.16 9.42
CA GLU A 261 -16.94 -19.12 8.77
C GLU A 261 -17.57 -17.75 8.94
N SER A 262 -16.73 -16.74 9.18
CA SER A 262 -17.13 -15.34 9.23
C SER A 262 -16.24 -14.50 8.30
N TYR A 263 -16.85 -13.56 7.58
CA TYR A 263 -16.17 -12.68 6.63
C TYR A 263 -16.70 -11.26 6.75
N VAL A 264 -15.81 -10.28 6.66
CA VAL A 264 -16.20 -8.87 6.68
C VAL A 264 -15.78 -8.21 5.37
N ILE A 265 -16.74 -7.88 4.53
CA ILE A 265 -16.52 -7.32 3.19
C ILE A 265 -17.16 -5.94 3.12
N VAL A 266 -16.38 -4.95 2.69
CA VAL A 266 -16.86 -3.57 2.52
C VAL A 266 -17.33 -3.33 1.09
N ASP A 267 -18.32 -2.47 0.92
CA ASP A 267 -18.93 -2.15 -0.38
C ASP A 267 -17.91 -1.68 -1.42
N ALA A 268 -16.98 -0.82 -1.00
CA ALA A 268 -15.93 -0.27 -1.86
C ALA A 268 -15.03 -1.34 -2.48
N LEU A 269 -14.86 -2.49 -1.82
CA LEU A 269 -14.12 -3.62 -2.40
C LEU A 269 -14.90 -4.24 -3.56
N VAL A 270 -16.23 -4.31 -3.44
CA VAL A 270 -17.11 -4.98 -4.41
C VAL A 270 -17.34 -4.10 -5.64
N GLU A 271 -17.67 -2.82 -5.47
CA GLU A 271 -18.04 -1.92 -6.58
C GLU A 271 -16.86 -1.24 -7.29
N GLY A 272 -15.69 -1.16 -6.64
CA GLY A 272 -14.60 -0.32 -7.12
C GLY A 272 -14.80 1.13 -6.66
N GLY A 273 -13.70 1.86 -6.50
CA GLY A 273 -13.70 3.27 -6.06
C GLY A 273 -13.63 4.26 -7.20
#